data_AF-A0A928ZMM5-F1
#
_entry.id   AF-A0A928ZMM5-F1
#
_cell.length_a   1.000
_cell.length_b   1.000
_cell.length_c   1.000
_cell.angle_alpha   90.00
_cell.angle_beta   90.00
_cell.angle_gamma   90.00
#
_symmetry.space_group_name_H-M   'P 1'
#
loop_
_entity.id
_entity.type
_entity.pdbx_description
1 polymer ?
#
loop_
_entity_poly.entity_id
_entity_poly.type
_entity_poly.pdbx_seq_one_letter_code
_entity_poly.pdbx_strand_id
1 'polypeptide(L)'
;MNCPICRTDSLEEISLDVGLLARKCNQCSGHWLSSEHYWTWLDSQKSDASGESHNSGSHHAEIHHAESYSAKPTLVTLNSGLLPVADNETANFCADCARLMRKARVGKGLSFYIDRCSYCHGVWLDQNEWENLKTMNMHHRIPYVFSDSWQYSIRHEQLSQHKVSPNLQNRTPATVQTRKQKASA
;
A
#
# COMPACT_ATOMS: atom_id res chain seq x y z
N MET A 1 -14.97 -10.13 -19.52
CA MET A 1 -14.14 -8.95 -19.22
C MET A 1 -12.69 -9.38 -19.04
N ASN A 2 -11.71 -8.67 -19.61
CA ASN A 2 -10.33 -9.15 -19.62
C ASN A 2 -9.59 -8.90 -18.31
N CYS A 3 -8.82 -9.90 -17.86
CA CYS A 3 -7.86 -9.76 -16.78
C CYS A 3 -6.75 -8.75 -17.17
N PRO A 4 -6.43 -7.74 -16.35
CA PRO A 4 -5.37 -6.76 -16.64
C PRO A 4 -3.98 -7.37 -16.83
N ILE A 5 -3.71 -8.49 -16.14
CA ILE A 5 -2.43 -9.21 -16.22
C ILE A 5 -2.42 -10.21 -17.38
N CYS A 6 -3.37 -11.14 -17.41
CA CYS A 6 -3.41 -12.23 -18.39
C CYS A 6 -3.94 -11.81 -19.77
N ARG A 7 -4.69 -10.70 -19.84
CA ARG A 7 -5.33 -10.16 -21.05
C ARG A 7 -6.33 -11.10 -21.71
N THR A 8 -6.87 -12.05 -20.95
CA THR A 8 -7.89 -13.02 -21.36
C THR A 8 -9.18 -12.81 -20.56
N ASP A 9 -10.30 -13.30 -21.09
CA ASP A 9 -11.59 -13.28 -20.37
C ASP A 9 -11.63 -14.42 -19.35
N SER A 10 -11.13 -14.13 -18.14
CA SER A 10 -10.86 -15.14 -17.12
C SER A 10 -11.27 -14.68 -15.71
N LEU A 11 -12.10 -13.64 -15.62
CA LEU A 11 -12.52 -13.02 -14.37
C LEU A 11 -13.87 -13.61 -13.91
N GLU A 12 -13.87 -14.25 -12.75
CA GLU A 12 -15.04 -14.89 -12.13
C GLU A 12 -15.43 -14.15 -10.85
N GLU A 13 -16.73 -14.00 -10.58
CA GLU A 13 -17.22 -13.34 -9.37
C GLU A 13 -16.98 -14.19 -8.12
N ILE A 14 -16.46 -13.57 -7.05
CA ILE A 14 -16.18 -14.21 -5.77
C ILE A 14 -16.52 -13.27 -4.59
N SER A 15 -16.65 -13.85 -3.39
CA SER A 15 -16.58 -13.09 -2.13
C SER A 15 -15.11 -12.98 -1.71
N LEU A 16 -14.53 -11.77 -1.81
CA LEU A 16 -13.14 -11.50 -1.40
C LEU A 16 -13.00 -11.38 0.12
N ASP A 17 -14.07 -10.93 0.76
CA ASP A 17 -14.26 -10.95 2.21
C ASP A 17 -15.75 -11.07 2.53
N VAL A 18 -16.11 -11.17 3.81
CA VAL A 18 -17.51 -11.20 4.24
C VAL A 18 -18.22 -9.93 3.78
N GLY A 19 -19.20 -10.10 2.88
CA GLY A 19 -19.95 -8.98 2.29
C GLY A 19 -19.21 -8.18 1.22
N LEU A 20 -17.99 -8.59 0.81
CA LEU A 20 -17.20 -7.89 -0.21
C LEU A 20 -17.15 -8.70 -1.51
N LEU A 21 -17.90 -8.28 -2.52
CA LEU A 21 -17.85 -8.86 -3.86
C LEU A 21 -16.65 -8.34 -4.66
N ALA A 22 -15.99 -9.25 -5.36
CA ALA A 22 -14.90 -8.95 -6.28
C ALA A 22 -14.91 -9.93 -7.46
N ARG A 23 -14.03 -9.71 -8.43
CA ARG A 23 -13.79 -10.64 -9.55
C ARG A 23 -12.37 -11.19 -9.52
N LYS A 24 -12.20 -12.49 -9.41
CA LYS A 24 -10.88 -13.16 -9.39
C LYS A 24 -10.52 -13.72 -10.75
N CYS A 25 -9.27 -13.55 -11.15
CA CYS A 25 -8.70 -14.23 -12.31
C CYS A 25 -8.35 -15.68 -11.99
N ASN A 26 -8.84 -16.64 -12.79
CA ASN A 26 -8.50 -18.06 -12.60
C ASN A 26 -7.07 -18.46 -13.05
N GLN A 27 -6.32 -17.55 -13.69
CA GLN A 27 -4.95 -17.77 -14.15
C GLN A 27 -3.91 -17.15 -13.19
N CYS A 28 -3.94 -15.82 -13.01
CA CYS A 28 -2.98 -15.13 -12.13
C CYS A 28 -3.44 -15.00 -10.68
N SER A 29 -4.68 -15.38 -10.35
CA SER A 29 -5.26 -15.20 -9.01
C SER A 29 -5.35 -13.75 -8.51
N GLY A 30 -5.21 -12.77 -9.41
CA GLY A 30 -5.47 -11.36 -9.10
C GLY A 30 -6.97 -11.06 -9.00
N HIS A 31 -7.31 -9.98 -8.29
CA HIS A 31 -8.66 -9.56 -7.97
C HIS A 31 -8.95 -8.17 -8.50
N TRP A 32 -10.06 -8.04 -9.22
CA TRP A 32 -10.67 -6.77 -9.53
C TRP A 32 -11.74 -6.44 -8.50
N LEU A 33 -11.56 -5.32 -7.80
CA LEU A 33 -12.50 -4.80 -6.84
C LEU A 33 -13.13 -3.51 -7.37
N SER A 34 -14.43 -3.53 -7.64
CA SER A 34 -15.13 -2.33 -8.11
C SER A 34 -15.21 -1.30 -6.99
N SER A 35 -15.22 -0.01 -7.36
CA SER A 35 -15.36 1.06 -6.37
C SER A 35 -16.68 0.94 -5.60
N GLU A 36 -17.76 0.54 -6.27
CA GLU A 36 -19.09 0.40 -5.69
C GLU A 36 -19.11 -0.67 -4.59
N HIS A 37 -18.63 -1.89 -4.88
CA HIS A 37 -18.60 -2.96 -3.89
C HIS A 37 -17.69 -2.64 -2.71
N TYR A 38 -16.55 -1.99 -2.96
CA TYR A 38 -15.65 -1.57 -1.89
C TYR A 38 -16.30 -0.57 -0.93
N TRP A 39 -16.98 0.46 -1.43
CA TRP A 39 -17.61 1.47 -0.56
C TRP A 39 -18.79 0.89 0.22
N THR A 40 -19.64 0.09 -0.42
CA THR A 40 -20.75 -0.60 0.25
C THR A 40 -20.26 -1.49 1.39
N TRP A 41 -19.20 -2.26 1.16
CA TRP A 41 -18.58 -3.07 2.20
C TRP A 41 -17.96 -2.22 3.31
N LEU A 42 -17.25 -1.13 2.98
CA LEU A 42 -16.65 -0.27 4.00
C LEU A 42 -17.69 0.38 4.91
N ASP A 43 -18.86 0.72 4.37
CA ASP A 43 -19.96 1.29 5.16
C ASP A 43 -20.64 0.25 6.05
N SER A 44 -20.79 -1.00 5.58
CA SER A 44 -21.35 -2.08 6.42
C SER A 44 -20.46 -2.41 7.61
N GLN A 45 -19.13 -2.23 7.51
CA GLN A 45 -18.22 -2.41 8.65
C GLN A 45 -18.42 -1.36 9.75
N LYS A 46 -18.95 -0.17 9.43
CA LYS A 46 -19.16 0.90 10.42
C LYS A 46 -20.42 0.68 11.25
N SER A 47 -21.46 0.07 10.67
CA SER A 47 -22.72 -0.20 11.39
C SER A 47 -22.53 -1.23 12.50
N ASP A 48 -21.69 -2.24 12.29
CA ASP A 48 -21.46 -3.32 13.25
C ASP A 48 -20.66 -2.85 14.49
N ALA A 49 -19.90 -1.75 14.37
CA ALA A 49 -19.14 -1.17 15.48
C ALA A 49 -19.99 -0.27 16.42
N SER A 50 -21.22 0.07 16.04
CA SER A 50 -22.10 0.98 16.80
C SER A 50 -23.26 0.29 17.53
N GLY A 51 -23.26 -1.05 17.62
CA GLY A 51 -24.35 -1.84 18.17
C GLY A 51 -24.38 -1.99 19.69
N GLU A 52 -24.57 -0.90 20.46
CA GLU A 52 -25.16 -0.96 21.81
C GLU A 52 -25.81 0.38 22.22
N SER A 53 -27.13 0.52 21.99
CA SER A 53 -28.15 0.91 22.98
C SER A 53 -29.45 1.43 22.33
N HIS A 54 -30.56 0.80 22.71
CA HIS A 54 -31.92 1.32 22.58
C HIS A 54 -32.12 2.51 23.54
N ASN A 55 -32.57 3.67 23.06
CA ASN A 55 -33.85 4.29 23.43
C ASN A 55 -34.10 5.60 22.66
N SER A 56 -35.37 5.86 22.34
CA SER A 56 -35.91 7.07 21.73
C SER A 56 -35.66 8.33 22.56
N GLY A 57 -35.22 9.40 21.91
CA GLY A 57 -35.14 10.74 22.49
C GLY A 57 -34.57 11.77 21.52
N SER A 58 -35.44 12.55 20.88
CA SER A 58 -35.09 13.78 20.18
C SER A 58 -34.44 14.76 21.14
N HIS A 59 -33.25 15.28 20.83
CA HIS A 59 -32.72 16.56 21.32
C HIS A 59 -31.58 17.05 20.42
N HIS A 60 -31.55 18.36 20.22
CA HIS A 60 -30.52 19.14 19.51
C HIS A 60 -29.13 19.06 20.17
N ALA A 61 -28.10 19.40 19.37
CA ALA A 61 -26.66 19.55 19.68
C ALA A 61 -25.86 18.23 19.64
N GLU A 62 -24.64 18.11 19.13
CA GLU A 62 -23.54 19.06 18.91
C GLU A 62 -22.59 18.47 17.85
N ILE A 63 -21.89 19.32 17.09
CA ILE A 63 -20.82 18.90 16.17
C ILE A 63 -19.64 18.38 17.01
N HIS A 64 -19.59 17.07 17.21
CA HIS A 64 -18.40 16.41 17.74
C HIS A 64 -17.38 16.23 16.60
N HIS A 65 -16.30 17.00 16.70
CA HIS A 65 -15.10 16.87 15.87
C HIS A 65 -14.63 15.41 15.88
N ALA A 66 -14.83 14.71 14.76
CA ALA A 66 -14.23 13.41 14.53
C ALA A 66 -12.70 13.57 14.60
N GLU A 67 -12.10 12.82 15.52
CA GLU A 67 -10.69 12.87 15.86
C GLU A 67 -9.82 12.84 14.60
N SER A 68 -8.88 13.78 14.56
CA SER A 68 -7.89 13.92 13.51
C SER A 68 -7.10 12.62 13.36
N TYR A 69 -7.42 11.86 12.32
CA TYR A 69 -6.61 10.75 11.84
C TYR A 69 -5.28 11.27 11.29
N SER A 70 -4.36 11.62 12.17
CA SER A 70 -2.94 11.81 11.86
C SER A 70 -2.32 10.44 11.57
N ALA A 71 -2.72 9.84 10.45
CA ALA A 71 -2.13 8.61 9.96
C ALA A 71 -0.77 8.90 9.34
N LYS A 72 0.21 9.10 10.20
CA LYS A 72 1.62 9.00 9.84
C LYS A 72 1.86 7.61 9.22
N PRO A 73 2.72 7.49 8.21
CA PRO A 73 3.09 6.17 7.68
C PRO A 73 3.69 5.35 8.81
N THR A 74 2.91 4.43 9.35
CA THR A 74 3.40 3.52 10.38
C THR A 74 4.42 2.61 9.73
N LEU A 75 5.63 2.56 10.30
CA LEU A 75 6.61 1.53 9.98
C LEU A 75 5.90 0.18 10.21
N VAL A 76 5.60 -0.55 9.15
CA VAL A 76 5.15 -1.94 9.30
C VAL A 76 6.38 -2.69 9.81
N THR A 77 6.42 -2.98 11.10
CA THR A 77 7.34 -3.98 11.64
C THR A 77 7.03 -5.27 10.89
N LEU A 78 7.95 -5.70 10.02
CA LEU A 78 7.85 -6.93 9.25
C LEU A 78 7.83 -8.11 10.21
N ASN A 79 6.68 -8.38 10.82
CA ASN A 79 6.39 -9.70 11.34
C ASN A 79 6.27 -10.62 10.13
N SER A 80 6.89 -11.80 10.22
CA SER A 80 7.12 -12.81 9.17
C SER A 80 5.84 -13.45 8.57
N GLY A 81 4.72 -12.72 8.46
CA GLY A 81 3.41 -13.19 8.03
C GLY A 81 2.88 -12.57 6.73
N LEU A 82 3.69 -11.79 6.00
CA LEU A 82 3.30 -11.33 4.66
C LEU A 82 3.49 -12.46 3.65
N LEU A 83 2.49 -12.64 2.79
CA LEU A 83 2.53 -13.60 1.71
C LEU A 83 3.32 -13.03 0.53
N PRO A 84 4.00 -13.88 -0.26
CA PRO A 84 4.67 -13.46 -1.49
C PRO A 84 3.69 -12.82 -2.47
N VAL A 85 4.05 -11.68 -3.06
CA VAL A 85 3.26 -11.00 -4.08
C VAL A 85 3.98 -11.08 -5.42
N ALA A 86 3.23 -11.38 -6.48
CA ALA A 86 3.71 -11.32 -7.86
C ALA A 86 3.18 -10.04 -8.52
N ASP A 87 3.80 -8.90 -8.19
CA ASP A 87 3.41 -7.60 -8.74
C ASP A 87 3.94 -7.43 -10.17
N ASN A 88 3.15 -6.81 -11.02
CA ASN A 88 3.56 -6.44 -12.38
C ASN A 88 4.23 -5.07 -12.40
N GLU A 89 5.45 -5.00 -12.95
CA GLU A 89 6.22 -3.75 -13.11
C GLU A 89 5.55 -2.75 -14.07
N THR A 90 4.69 -3.23 -14.97
CA THR A 90 4.05 -2.40 -15.99
C THR A 90 2.68 -1.88 -15.55
N ALA A 91 2.30 -0.72 -16.06
CA ALA A 91 0.98 -0.15 -15.81
C ALA A 91 -0.11 -1.00 -16.49
N ASN A 92 -1.18 -1.26 -15.74
CA ASN A 92 -2.29 -2.12 -16.17
C ASN A 92 -3.46 -1.29 -16.75
N PHE A 93 -4.28 -1.92 -17.60
CA PHE A 93 -5.55 -1.36 -18.06
C PHE A 93 -6.71 -1.84 -17.16
N CYS A 94 -7.65 -0.94 -16.89
CA CYS A 94 -8.81 -1.22 -16.05
C CYS A 94 -9.72 -2.30 -16.66
N ALA A 95 -10.12 -3.28 -15.83
CA ALA A 95 -10.99 -4.38 -16.26
C ALA A 95 -12.40 -3.92 -16.66
N ASP A 96 -12.87 -2.79 -16.12
CA ASP A 96 -14.23 -2.28 -16.37
C ASP A 96 -14.34 -1.26 -17.51
N CYS A 97 -13.34 -0.38 -17.65
CA CYS A 97 -13.42 0.73 -18.60
C CYS A 97 -12.21 0.86 -19.52
N ALA A 98 -11.27 -0.09 -19.49
CA ALA A 98 -10.07 -0.15 -20.34
C ALA A 98 -9.15 1.08 -20.28
N ARG A 99 -9.33 1.98 -19.30
CA ARG A 99 -8.43 3.12 -19.07
C ARG A 99 -7.20 2.72 -18.28
N LEU A 100 -6.10 3.43 -18.50
CA LEU A 100 -4.84 3.22 -17.78
C LEU A 100 -5.03 3.41 -16.26
N MET A 101 -4.48 2.48 -15.48
CA MET A 101 -4.49 2.53 -14.02
C MET A 101 -3.22 3.18 -13.49
N ARG A 102 -3.33 3.75 -12.28
CA ARG A 102 -2.18 4.31 -11.54
C ARG A 102 -1.77 3.35 -10.43
N LYS A 103 -0.48 3.02 -10.39
CA LYS A 103 0.14 2.28 -9.30
C LYS A 103 0.38 3.18 -8.08
N ALA A 104 0.15 2.66 -6.89
CA ALA A 104 0.44 3.32 -5.62
C ALA A 104 1.19 2.38 -4.69
N ARG A 105 2.27 2.88 -4.08
CA ARG A 105 3.00 2.13 -3.05
C ARG A 105 2.13 2.03 -1.79
N VAL A 106 1.95 0.81 -1.31
CA VAL A 106 1.12 0.53 -0.14
C VAL A 106 1.79 1.01 1.15
N GLY A 107 3.11 0.90 1.28
CA GLY A 107 3.79 1.25 2.52
C GLY A 107 5.32 1.17 2.43
N LYS A 108 5.98 1.58 3.52
CA LYS A 108 7.43 1.57 3.65
C LYS A 108 7.92 0.14 3.91
N GLY A 109 9.00 -0.27 3.23
CA GLY A 109 9.58 -1.61 3.38
C GLY A 109 8.77 -2.73 2.71
N LEU A 110 7.67 -2.38 2.05
CA LEU A 110 6.89 -3.30 1.22
C LEU A 110 7.33 -3.20 -0.23
N SER A 111 7.37 -4.33 -0.92
CA SER A 111 7.83 -4.42 -2.30
C SER A 111 6.70 -4.39 -3.34
N PHE A 112 5.44 -4.27 -2.92
CA PHE A 112 4.28 -4.36 -3.81
C PHE A 112 3.47 -3.05 -3.91
N TYR A 113 2.71 -2.94 -5.00
CA TYR A 113 1.94 -1.78 -5.38
C TYR A 113 0.53 -2.19 -5.80
N ILE A 114 -0.45 -1.38 -5.41
CA ILE A 114 -1.84 -1.59 -5.86
C ILE A 114 -2.19 -0.63 -7.01
N ASP A 115 -3.02 -1.11 -7.93
CA ASP A 115 -3.41 -0.38 -9.14
C ASP A 115 -4.83 0.17 -8.99
N ARG A 116 -5.05 1.48 -9.24
CA ARG A 116 -6.40 2.07 -9.26
C ARG A 116 -6.70 2.75 -10.58
N CYS A 117 -7.90 2.49 -11.10
CA CYS A 117 -8.43 3.22 -12.24
C CYS A 117 -8.71 4.69 -11.88
N SER A 118 -8.22 5.61 -12.70
CA SER A 118 -8.46 7.06 -12.47
C SER A 118 -9.86 7.53 -12.86
N TYR A 119 -10.70 6.66 -13.45
CA TYR A 119 -12.04 6.99 -13.92
C TYR A 119 -13.14 6.34 -13.10
N CYS A 120 -13.19 5.00 -13.06
CA CYS A 120 -14.22 4.28 -12.30
C CYS A 120 -13.81 4.01 -10.84
N HIS A 121 -12.59 4.40 -10.45
CA HIS A 121 -12.03 4.21 -9.11
C HIS A 121 -11.91 2.76 -8.61
N GLY A 122 -12.21 1.76 -9.46
CA GLY A 122 -11.95 0.36 -9.18
C GLY A 122 -10.45 0.07 -9.03
N VAL A 123 -10.16 -0.99 -8.28
CA VAL A 123 -8.81 -1.36 -7.85
C VAL A 123 -8.49 -2.76 -8.36
N TRP A 124 -7.30 -2.92 -8.93
CA TRP A 124 -6.71 -4.21 -9.20
C TRP A 124 -5.73 -4.55 -8.09
N LEU A 125 -5.88 -5.76 -7.57
CA LEU A 125 -5.03 -6.35 -6.54
C LEU A 125 -4.40 -7.61 -7.14
N ASP A 126 -3.08 -7.66 -7.22
CA ASP A 126 -2.39 -8.88 -7.63
C ASP A 126 -2.54 -9.99 -6.56
N GLN A 127 -2.05 -11.18 -6.88
CA GLN A 127 -2.15 -12.32 -5.98
C GLN A 127 -1.56 -11.98 -4.60
N ASN A 128 -2.31 -12.31 -3.54
CA ASN A 128 -1.97 -12.12 -2.13
C ASN A 128 -1.92 -10.65 -1.64
N GLU A 129 -2.21 -9.66 -2.48
CA GLU A 129 -2.17 -8.25 -2.05
C GLU A 129 -3.29 -7.90 -1.06
N TRP A 130 -4.49 -8.46 -1.26
CA TRP A 130 -5.61 -8.26 -0.34
C TRP A 130 -5.28 -8.79 1.06
N GLU A 131 -4.75 -10.01 1.14
CA GLU A 131 -4.36 -10.67 2.37
C GLU A 131 -3.29 -9.86 3.10
N ASN A 132 -2.30 -9.35 2.38
CA ASN A 132 -1.29 -8.47 2.94
C ASN A 132 -1.89 -7.15 3.45
N LEU A 133 -2.81 -6.54 2.69
CA LEU A 133 -3.54 -5.34 3.13
C LEU A 133 -4.36 -5.62 4.41
N LYS A 134 -4.90 -6.82 4.58
CA LYS A 134 -5.57 -7.24 5.82
C LYS A 134 -4.60 -7.37 6.98
N THR A 135 -3.51 -8.10 6.79
CA THR A 135 -2.45 -8.28 7.80
C THR A 135 -1.91 -6.94 8.30
N MET A 136 -1.88 -5.91 7.45
CA MET A 136 -1.40 -4.57 7.82
C MET A 136 -2.51 -3.59 8.24
N ASN A 137 -3.77 -4.04 8.31
CA ASN A 137 -4.94 -3.20 8.57
C ASN A 137 -5.07 -2.00 7.61
N MET A 138 -4.63 -2.17 6.36
CA MET A 138 -4.70 -1.16 5.28
C MET A 138 -5.86 -1.41 4.30
N HIS A 139 -6.49 -2.58 4.34
CA HIS A 139 -7.65 -2.94 3.52
C HIS A 139 -8.83 -1.96 3.64
N HIS A 140 -9.11 -1.40 4.82
CA HIS A 140 -10.13 -0.35 5.00
C HIS A 140 -9.69 1.05 4.53
N ARG A 141 -8.42 1.20 4.16
CA ARG A 141 -7.76 2.49 3.88
C ARG A 141 -7.22 2.58 2.47
N ILE A 142 -7.67 1.73 1.55
CA ILE A 142 -7.26 1.73 0.15
C ILE A 142 -7.36 3.15 -0.46
N PRO A 143 -8.45 3.93 -0.29
CA PRO A 143 -8.52 5.30 -0.81
C PRO A 143 -7.40 6.21 -0.29
N TYR A 144 -7.00 6.03 0.97
CA TYR A 144 -5.92 6.81 1.60
C TYR A 144 -4.55 6.46 1.02
N VAL A 145 -4.31 5.21 0.65
CA VAL A 145 -3.06 4.79 -0.04
C VAL A 145 -2.84 5.59 -1.32
N PHE A 146 -3.90 5.97 -2.03
CA PHE A 146 -3.81 6.77 -3.26
C PHE A 146 -3.84 8.29 -3.04
N SER A 147 -3.83 8.76 -1.79
CA SER A 147 -3.81 10.19 -1.49
C SER A 147 -2.43 10.80 -1.68
N ASP A 148 -2.39 12.09 -2.01
CA ASP A 148 -1.13 12.81 -2.19
C ASP A 148 -0.31 12.88 -0.90
N SER A 149 -0.97 13.04 0.26
CA SER A 149 -0.30 13.07 1.57
C SER A 149 0.38 11.74 1.89
N TRP A 150 -0.29 10.62 1.64
CA TRP A 150 0.30 9.29 1.82
C TRP A 150 1.48 9.09 0.86
N GLN A 151 1.28 9.28 -0.44
CA GLN A 151 2.34 9.08 -1.44
C GLN A 151 3.51 10.07 -1.29
N TYR A 152 3.26 11.28 -0.78
CA TYR A 152 4.31 12.21 -0.36
C TYR A 152 5.12 11.66 0.81
N SER A 153 4.45 11.15 1.85
CA SER A 153 5.12 10.60 3.03
C SER A 153 6.04 9.42 2.68
N ILE A 154 5.60 8.51 1.80
CA ILE A 154 6.41 7.38 1.33
C ILE A 154 7.67 7.86 0.59
N ARG A 155 7.55 8.89 -0.28
CA ARG A 155 8.69 9.42 -1.05
C ARG A 155 9.71 10.16 -0.17
N HIS A 156 9.23 11.02 0.72
CA HIS A 156 10.11 11.87 1.54
C HIS A 156 10.91 11.06 2.57
N GLU A 157 10.35 9.97 3.06
CA GLU A 157 11.02 9.12 4.04
C GLU A 157 12.06 8.16 3.41
N GLN A 158 11.97 7.88 2.11
CA GLN A 158 13.01 7.14 1.37
C GLN A 158 14.29 7.97 1.19
N LEU A 159 14.12 9.27 0.93
CA LEU A 159 15.24 10.21 0.77
C LEU A 159 16.01 10.45 2.07
N SER A 160 15.37 10.31 3.24
CA SER A 160 16.04 10.43 4.53
C SER A 160 16.84 9.18 4.91
N GLN A 161 16.36 7.97 4.57
CA GLN A 161 17.09 6.72 4.82
C GLN A 161 18.34 6.57 3.95
N HIS A 162 18.31 7.01 2.69
CA HIS A 162 19.48 6.99 1.80
C HIS A 162 20.59 7.99 2.18
N LYS A 163 20.30 8.97 3.05
CA LYS A 163 21.30 9.95 3.52
C LYS A 163 22.06 9.50 4.78
N VAL A 164 21.67 8.37 5.40
CA VAL A 164 22.35 7.79 6.56
C VAL A 164 23.15 6.56 6.13
N SER A 165 24.25 6.78 5.42
CA SER A 165 25.37 5.84 5.34
C SER A 165 26.65 6.64 5.57
N PRO A 166 27.15 6.74 6.81
CA PRO A 166 28.49 7.21 7.04
C PRO A 166 29.44 6.07 6.67
N ASN A 167 30.06 6.19 5.50
CA ASN A 167 31.31 5.52 5.21
C ASN A 167 32.36 6.03 6.23
N LEU A 168 32.52 5.29 7.33
CA LEU A 168 33.55 5.46 8.33
C LEU A 168 34.03 4.09 8.75
N GLN A 169 34.96 3.54 7.96
CA GLN A 169 36.13 2.77 8.41
C GLN A 169 36.78 2.13 7.18
N ASN A 170 37.77 2.84 6.62
CA ASN A 170 39.03 2.27 6.13
C ASN A 170 39.89 3.40 5.54
N ARG A 171 40.47 4.20 6.43
CA ARG A 171 41.66 4.99 6.12
C ARG A 171 42.77 4.50 7.05
N THR A 172 43.62 3.63 6.53
CA THR A 172 44.91 3.31 7.15
C THR A 172 45.80 4.56 7.16
N PRO A 173 46.51 4.87 8.25
CA PRO A 173 47.47 5.96 8.26
C PRO A 173 48.71 5.56 7.48
N ALA A 174 49.12 6.39 6.50
CA ALA A 174 50.35 6.23 5.76
C ALA A 174 51.56 6.28 6.70
N THR A 175 52.39 5.25 6.66
CA THR A 175 53.66 5.19 7.38
C THR A 175 54.63 6.23 6.81
N VAL A 176 54.97 7.23 7.62
CA VAL A 176 56.04 8.20 7.32
C VAL A 176 57.38 7.48 7.39
N GLN A 177 58.01 7.21 6.24
CA GLN A 177 59.41 6.80 6.19
C GLN A 177 60.31 8.04 6.30
N THR A 178 60.99 8.16 7.42
CA THR A 178 62.08 9.12 7.63
C THR A 178 63.32 8.67 6.86
N ARG A 179 63.65 9.38 5.77
CA ARG A 179 64.91 9.18 5.04
C ARG A 179 66.03 9.86 5.83
N LYS A 180 66.85 9.06 6.53
CA LYS A 180 68.10 9.51 7.15
C LYS A 180 69.01 10.12 6.08
N GLN A 181 69.37 11.38 6.25
CA GLN A 181 70.54 11.98 5.61
C GLN A 181 71.79 11.31 6.18
N LYS A 182 72.68 10.82 5.30
CA LYS A 182 74.08 10.58 5.63
C LYS A 182 74.93 11.48 4.74
N ALA A 183 75.75 12.27 5.42
CA ALA A 183 76.73 13.19 4.87
C ALA A 183 78.04 12.48 4.46
N SER A 184 78.71 13.12 3.50
CA SER A 184 80.15 13.21 3.23
C SER A 184 80.95 11.94 2.90
N ALA A 185 81.55 11.92 1.71
CA ALA A 185 82.93 12.36 1.48
C ALA A 185 83.11 12.77 0.00
#